data_AF-A0A662I2N7-F1
#
_entry.id   AF-A0A662I2N7-F1
#
_cell.length_a   1.000
_cell.length_b   1.000
_cell.length_c   1.000
_cell.angle_alpha   90.00
_cell.angle_beta   90.00
_cell.angle_gamma   90.00
#
_symmetry.space_group_name_H-M   'P 1'
#
loop_
_entity.id
_entity.type
_entity.pdbx_description
1 polymer ?
#
loop_
_entity_poly.entity_id
_entity_poly.type
_entity_poly.pdbx_seq_one_letter_code
_entity_poly.pdbx_strand_id
1 'polypeptide(L)'
;MNRAEIATRIIKTLLSIAFFCGLVWVLFGENSYIRNALLERLHVDIWPSVLALVAFASVNIILSALTSLFPENFKVNLVGSSLRYLSAILLLFYFPYESLKIHIIRQYVPTLVALIIGIYAARLGGLLKGFVGFAVSGVGLVISLLSLSFLIASVLPIFSTTMLSVTAGVLLAYTLSALKFAGNESIKELGEYFSQKLPLFGFIGFIIGLYTIIRGFLLSFILQPLILSLTELVFLSVATALIIGGLFSHFNKKQLEAFIREEWKKHELKETIVLSGDASFLAEAVEDFVTRKEKSKFITHVVSVLVQLGVPLRNVAEVVHEIEAYDDEPLPMFAFGWYKKIIEKRNINRRIEFIKNISEKLKQNIEGGVSSALKYADIQQEMQ
;
A
#
# COMPACT_ATOMS: atom_id res chain seq x y z
N MET A 1 27.67 -19.84 11.28
CA MET A 1 27.01 -19.22 12.47
C MET A 1 27.73 -19.68 13.72
N ASN A 2 28.08 -18.75 14.61
CA ASN A 2 28.83 -19.04 15.83
C ASN A 2 27.89 -19.68 16.89
N ARG A 3 28.35 -20.65 17.69
CA ARG A 3 27.48 -21.34 18.68
C ARG A 3 26.84 -20.38 19.68
N ALA A 4 27.55 -19.29 20.01
CA ALA A 4 27.03 -18.22 20.85
C ALA A 4 25.83 -17.51 20.22
N GLU A 5 25.85 -17.29 18.91
CA GLU A 5 24.81 -16.56 18.17
C GLU A 5 23.48 -17.36 18.10
N ILE A 6 23.60 -18.69 17.98
CA ILE A 6 22.48 -19.64 18.04
C ILE A 6 21.87 -19.63 19.45
N ALA A 7 22.69 -19.70 20.49
CA ALA A 7 22.22 -19.68 21.87
C ALA A 7 21.48 -18.38 22.21
N THR A 8 22.01 -17.22 21.79
CA THR A 8 21.36 -15.92 22.03
C THR A 8 20.03 -15.80 21.30
N ARG A 9 19.89 -16.36 20.10
CA ARG A 9 18.61 -16.40 19.38
C ARG A 9 17.59 -17.29 20.10
N ILE A 10 17.97 -18.49 20.50
CA ILE A 10 17.10 -19.42 21.25
C ILE A 10 16.62 -18.79 22.55
N ILE A 11 17.52 -18.12 23.29
CA ILE A 11 17.18 -17.43 24.55
C ILE A 11 16.19 -16.28 24.28
N LYS A 12 16.42 -15.46 23.26
CA LYS A 12 15.48 -14.39 22.87
C LYS A 12 14.10 -14.96 22.49
N THR A 13 14.08 -16.07 21.76
CA THR A 13 12.84 -16.76 21.39
C THR A 13 12.08 -17.26 22.62
N LEU A 14 12.76 -17.94 23.56
CA LEU A 14 12.15 -18.42 24.79
C LEU A 14 11.62 -17.27 25.66
N LEU A 15 12.36 -16.14 25.72
CA LEU A 15 11.91 -14.92 26.37
C LEU A 15 10.66 -14.31 25.70
N SER A 16 10.57 -14.32 24.37
CA SER A 16 9.37 -13.85 23.66
C SER A 16 8.15 -14.75 23.90
N ILE A 17 8.34 -16.08 23.96
CA ILE A 17 7.27 -17.02 24.33
C ILE A 17 6.83 -16.75 25.78
N ALA A 18 7.78 -16.67 26.72
CA ALA A 18 7.49 -16.43 28.12
C ALA A 18 6.79 -15.08 28.34
N PHE A 19 7.23 -14.02 27.63
CA PHE A 19 6.60 -12.71 27.67
C PHE A 19 5.18 -12.73 27.10
N PHE A 20 4.96 -13.39 25.96
CA PHE A 20 3.63 -13.49 25.34
C PHE A 20 2.67 -14.33 26.20
N CYS A 21 3.12 -15.47 26.71
CA CYS A 21 2.35 -16.29 27.65
C CYS A 21 2.04 -15.53 28.95
N GLY A 22 3.01 -14.76 29.47
CA GLY A 22 2.83 -13.90 30.64
C GLY A 22 1.83 -12.78 30.40
N LEU A 23 1.88 -12.12 29.23
CA LEU A 23 0.97 -11.05 28.85
C LEU A 23 -0.46 -11.58 28.67
N VAL A 24 -0.61 -12.75 28.05
CA VAL A 24 -1.90 -13.44 27.94
C VAL A 24 -2.44 -13.85 29.32
N TRP A 25 -1.58 -14.36 30.21
CA TRP A 25 -1.97 -14.71 31.58
C TRP A 25 -2.37 -13.48 32.41
N VAL A 26 -1.71 -12.34 32.23
CA VAL A 26 -2.08 -11.09 32.93
C VAL A 26 -3.41 -10.54 32.42
N LEU A 27 -3.66 -10.58 31.11
CA LEU A 27 -4.88 -10.04 30.51
C LEU A 27 -6.09 -10.96 30.66
N PHE A 28 -5.90 -12.28 30.66
CA PHE A 28 -6.97 -13.28 30.58
C PHE A 28 -6.87 -14.42 31.59
N GLY A 29 -5.93 -14.34 32.56
CA GLY A 29 -5.78 -15.34 33.61
C GLY A 29 -6.93 -15.36 34.61
N GLU A 30 -6.88 -16.30 35.56
CA GLU A 30 -8.06 -16.63 36.36
C GLU A 30 -8.63 -15.47 37.18
N ASN A 31 -7.77 -14.53 37.59
CA ASN A 31 -8.13 -13.34 38.36
C ASN A 31 -8.28 -12.06 37.50
N SER A 32 -8.29 -12.16 36.16
CA SER A 32 -8.38 -10.97 35.32
C SER A 32 -9.79 -10.38 35.36
N TYR A 33 -9.88 -9.08 35.63
CA TYR A 33 -11.15 -8.34 35.63
C TYR A 33 -11.86 -8.43 34.28
N ILE A 34 -11.08 -8.51 33.18
CA ILE A 34 -11.58 -8.65 31.81
C ILE A 34 -12.23 -10.02 31.60
N ARG A 35 -11.59 -11.11 32.08
CA ARG A 35 -12.14 -12.46 32.01
C ARG A 35 -13.44 -12.57 32.79
N ASN A 36 -13.43 -12.11 34.05
CA ASN A 36 -14.61 -12.21 34.91
C ASN A 36 -15.76 -11.34 34.36
N ALA A 37 -15.48 -10.12 33.88
CA ALA A 37 -16.49 -9.28 33.24
C ALA A 37 -17.08 -9.89 31.95
N LEU A 38 -16.27 -10.61 31.16
CA LEU A 38 -16.73 -11.28 29.93
C LEU A 38 -17.50 -12.58 30.22
N LEU A 39 -17.05 -13.40 31.19
CA LEU A 39 -17.76 -14.60 31.63
C LEU A 39 -19.11 -14.25 32.28
N GLU A 40 -19.14 -13.19 33.09
CA GLU A 40 -20.33 -12.77 33.83
C GLU A 40 -21.36 -12.06 32.94
N ARG A 41 -20.93 -11.25 31.94
CA ARG A 41 -21.84 -10.51 31.05
C ARG A 41 -22.21 -11.23 29.76
N LEU A 42 -21.33 -12.07 29.21
CA LEU A 42 -21.52 -12.71 27.90
C LEU A 42 -21.63 -14.23 27.98
N HIS A 43 -21.38 -14.85 29.15
CA HIS A 43 -21.37 -16.31 29.33
C HIS A 43 -20.43 -17.04 28.34
N VAL A 44 -19.37 -16.37 27.87
CA VAL A 44 -18.39 -16.95 26.94
C VAL A 44 -17.11 -17.29 27.68
N ASP A 45 -16.71 -18.57 27.64
CA ASP A 45 -15.38 -18.99 28.09
C ASP A 45 -14.35 -18.79 26.96
N ILE A 46 -13.41 -17.88 27.19
CA ILE A 46 -12.46 -17.38 26.20
C ILE A 46 -11.15 -18.19 26.23
N TRP A 47 -10.91 -18.92 27.33
CA TRP A 47 -9.71 -19.75 27.53
C TRP A 47 -9.43 -20.76 26.40
N PRO A 48 -10.42 -21.52 25.90
CA PRO A 48 -10.28 -22.41 24.76
C PRO A 48 -9.51 -21.82 23.57
N SER A 49 -9.91 -20.62 23.20
CA SER A 49 -9.48 -19.95 21.97
C SER A 49 -8.23 -19.11 22.20
N VAL A 50 -8.05 -18.57 23.41
CA VAL A 50 -6.79 -17.96 23.85
C VAL A 50 -5.68 -19.02 23.90
N LEU A 51 -5.96 -20.22 24.40
CA LEU A 51 -5.01 -21.33 24.35
C LEU A 51 -4.69 -21.75 22.91
N ALA A 52 -5.68 -21.77 22.01
CA ALA A 52 -5.44 -22.04 20.59
C ALA A 52 -4.53 -20.98 19.94
N LEU A 53 -4.74 -19.70 20.25
CA LEU A 53 -3.89 -18.59 19.79
C LEU A 53 -2.48 -18.67 20.38
N VAL A 54 -2.34 -18.98 21.67
CA VAL A 54 -1.04 -19.17 22.32
C VAL A 54 -0.32 -20.39 21.76
N ALA A 55 -1.01 -21.50 21.53
CA ALA A 55 -0.45 -22.70 20.91
C ALA A 55 0.05 -22.37 19.49
N PHE A 56 -0.76 -21.65 18.70
CA PHE A 56 -0.37 -21.19 17.37
C PHE A 56 0.83 -20.24 17.38
N ALA A 57 0.85 -19.26 18.29
CA ALA A 57 1.97 -18.34 18.45
C ALA A 57 3.23 -19.10 18.87
N SER A 58 3.12 -20.02 19.83
CA SER A 58 4.22 -20.86 20.31
C SER A 58 4.78 -21.74 19.19
N VAL A 59 3.91 -22.37 18.40
CA VAL A 59 4.32 -23.18 17.23
C VAL A 59 5.05 -22.31 16.21
N ASN A 60 4.55 -21.12 15.88
CA ASN A 60 5.23 -20.20 14.94
C ASN A 60 6.57 -19.70 15.46
N ILE A 61 6.66 -19.42 16.76
CA ILE A 61 7.89 -18.94 17.39
C ILE A 61 8.95 -20.05 17.44
N ILE A 62 8.54 -21.29 17.79
CA ILE A 62 9.40 -22.48 17.75
C ILE A 62 9.87 -22.75 16.31
N LEU A 63 8.98 -22.64 15.32
CA LEU A 63 9.30 -22.74 13.90
C LEU A 63 10.34 -21.68 13.47
N SER A 64 10.19 -20.44 13.91
CA SER A 64 11.10 -19.34 13.60
C SER A 64 12.50 -19.60 14.19
N ALA A 65 12.57 -20.07 15.43
CA ALA A 65 13.83 -20.44 16.08
C ALA A 65 14.54 -21.60 15.39
N LEU A 66 13.82 -22.70 15.08
CA LEU A 66 14.35 -23.88 14.40
C LEU A 66 14.97 -23.54 13.04
N THR A 67 14.60 -22.42 12.46
CA THR A 67 14.96 -22.09 11.09
C THR A 67 15.95 -20.98 10.92
N SER A 68 16.17 -20.25 11.99
CA SER A 68 17.41 -19.53 12.21
C SER A 68 18.65 -20.44 12.23
N LEU A 69 18.48 -21.77 12.33
CA LEU A 69 19.56 -22.77 12.33
C LEU A 69 20.05 -23.19 10.94
N PHE A 70 19.35 -22.83 9.86
CA PHE A 70 19.72 -23.22 8.49
C PHE A 70 20.35 -22.03 7.70
N PRO A 71 21.39 -22.27 6.88
CA PRO A 71 22.11 -21.21 6.15
C PRO A 71 21.28 -20.54 5.02
N GLU A 72 21.53 -19.26 4.77
CA GLU A 72 20.71 -18.32 3.96
C GLU A 72 20.68 -18.55 2.43
N ASN A 73 21.39 -19.56 1.89
CA ASN A 73 21.53 -19.72 0.43
C ASN A 73 20.28 -20.36 -0.25
N PHE A 74 19.35 -19.48 -0.62
CA PHE A 74 18.42 -19.38 -1.78
C PHE A 74 17.79 -20.58 -2.55
N LYS A 75 17.81 -21.81 -2.05
CA LYS A 75 16.82 -22.88 -2.43
C LYS A 75 16.28 -23.64 -1.20
N VAL A 76 16.95 -23.50 -0.06
CA VAL A 76 16.61 -24.10 1.22
C VAL A 76 15.44 -23.40 1.92
N ASN A 77 15.11 -22.15 1.56
CA ASN A 77 13.98 -21.44 2.17
C ASN A 77 12.60 -21.99 1.80
N LEU A 78 12.42 -22.53 0.58
CA LEU A 78 11.15 -23.17 0.21
C LEU A 78 11.00 -24.52 0.89
N VAL A 79 12.04 -25.36 0.81
CA VAL A 79 12.05 -26.70 1.43
C VAL A 79 11.97 -26.59 2.95
N GLY A 80 12.75 -25.70 3.55
CA GLY A 80 12.75 -25.42 4.98
C GLY A 80 11.47 -24.76 5.48
N SER A 81 10.78 -23.94 4.68
CA SER A 81 9.44 -23.45 5.04
C SER A 81 8.39 -24.56 4.90
N SER A 82 8.44 -25.36 3.85
CA SER A 82 7.51 -26.49 3.66
C SER A 82 7.60 -27.50 4.81
N LEU A 83 8.83 -27.88 5.21
CA LEU A 83 9.08 -28.75 6.37
C LEU A 83 8.58 -28.14 7.68
N ARG A 84 8.70 -26.81 7.86
CA ARG A 84 8.15 -26.09 9.01
C ARG A 84 6.63 -26.21 9.10
N TYR A 85 5.93 -25.91 8.01
CA TYR A 85 4.46 -25.98 7.98
C TYR A 85 3.97 -27.41 8.14
N LEU A 86 4.63 -28.39 7.50
CA LEU A 86 4.32 -29.81 7.67
C LEU A 86 4.55 -30.27 9.11
N SER A 87 5.68 -29.89 9.73
CA SER A 87 5.98 -30.24 11.13
C SER A 87 4.98 -29.62 12.11
N ALA A 88 4.54 -28.39 11.86
CA ALA A 88 3.50 -27.74 12.67
C ALA A 88 2.15 -28.45 12.56
N ILE A 89 1.76 -28.87 11.36
CA ILE A 89 0.53 -29.63 11.11
C ILE A 89 0.61 -30.98 11.81
N LEU A 90 1.72 -31.72 11.63
CA LEU A 90 1.94 -33.00 12.30
C LEU A 90 1.92 -32.84 13.82
N LEU A 91 2.59 -31.82 14.37
CA LEU A 91 2.56 -31.55 15.79
C LEU A 91 1.13 -31.31 16.27
N LEU A 92 0.32 -30.51 15.57
CA LEU A 92 -1.08 -30.26 15.95
C LEU A 92 -1.96 -31.51 15.87
N PHE A 93 -1.72 -32.44 14.93
CA PHE A 93 -2.51 -33.67 14.85
C PHE A 93 -2.08 -34.73 15.86
N TYR A 94 -0.78 -34.84 16.14
CA TYR A 94 -0.20 -35.86 17.02
C TYR A 94 0.05 -35.37 18.46
N PHE A 95 -0.28 -34.11 18.78
CA PHE A 95 -0.17 -33.60 20.13
C PHE A 95 -1.07 -34.42 21.07
N PRO A 96 -0.57 -34.85 22.25
CA PRO A 96 -1.32 -35.76 23.10
C PRO A 96 -2.33 -34.99 23.97
N TYR A 97 -3.35 -34.43 23.32
CA TYR A 97 -4.42 -33.66 23.97
C TYR A 97 -5.13 -34.44 25.07
N GLU A 98 -5.29 -35.75 24.86
CA GLU A 98 -5.94 -36.66 25.80
C GLU A 98 -5.11 -36.85 27.08
N SER A 99 -3.79 -37.04 26.97
CA SER A 99 -2.93 -37.25 28.14
C SER A 99 -2.75 -35.97 28.96
N LEU A 100 -2.86 -34.80 28.32
CA LEU A 100 -2.75 -33.50 28.96
C LEU A 100 -4.10 -32.91 29.42
N LYS A 101 -5.21 -33.63 29.20
CA LYS A 101 -6.59 -33.19 29.51
C LYS A 101 -6.98 -31.86 28.86
N ILE A 102 -6.50 -31.59 27.65
CA ILE A 102 -6.76 -30.35 26.90
C ILE A 102 -7.67 -30.62 25.68
N HIS A 103 -8.80 -31.30 25.91
CA HIS A 103 -9.73 -31.71 24.85
C HIS A 103 -10.33 -30.51 24.07
N ILE A 104 -10.40 -29.37 24.74
CA ILE A 104 -10.93 -28.11 24.22
C ILE A 104 -10.10 -27.57 23.04
N ILE A 105 -8.76 -27.72 23.04
CA ILE A 105 -7.94 -27.22 21.92
C ILE A 105 -8.12 -28.11 20.68
N ARG A 106 -8.39 -29.40 20.89
CA ARG A 106 -8.53 -30.38 19.81
C ARG A 106 -9.62 -29.98 18.80
N GLN A 107 -10.69 -29.32 19.25
CA GLN A 107 -11.77 -28.86 18.37
C GLN A 107 -11.33 -27.75 17.40
N TYR A 108 -10.27 -27.00 17.72
CA TYR A 108 -9.74 -25.93 16.88
C TYR A 108 -8.59 -26.37 15.97
N VAL A 109 -8.08 -27.61 16.14
CA VAL A 109 -6.99 -28.14 15.33
C VAL A 109 -7.25 -28.04 13.82
N PRO A 110 -8.44 -28.41 13.29
CA PRO A 110 -8.71 -28.27 11.85
C PRO A 110 -8.62 -26.82 11.38
N THR A 111 -9.13 -25.87 12.16
CA THR A 111 -9.10 -24.44 11.85
C THR A 111 -7.68 -23.88 11.91
N LEU A 112 -6.87 -24.31 12.89
CA LEU A 112 -5.46 -23.95 12.98
C LEU A 112 -4.65 -24.52 11.81
N VAL A 113 -4.91 -25.77 11.42
CA VAL A 113 -4.28 -26.39 10.25
C VAL A 113 -4.66 -25.64 8.97
N ALA A 114 -5.94 -25.30 8.79
CA ALA A 114 -6.39 -24.50 7.64
C ALA A 114 -5.71 -23.12 7.60
N LEU A 115 -5.57 -22.45 8.75
CA LEU A 115 -4.83 -21.19 8.86
C LEU A 115 -3.37 -21.34 8.42
N ILE A 116 -2.68 -22.38 8.89
CA ILE A 116 -1.29 -22.71 8.56
C ILE A 116 -1.14 -22.99 7.06
N ILE A 117 -2.03 -23.79 6.47
CA ILE A 117 -2.05 -24.09 5.04
C ILE A 117 -2.30 -22.82 4.23
N GLY A 118 -3.26 -21.99 4.65
CA GLY A 118 -3.57 -20.72 4.00
C GLY A 118 -2.37 -19.77 3.96
N ILE A 119 -1.70 -19.57 5.10
CA ILE A 119 -0.50 -18.73 5.20
C ILE A 119 0.62 -19.29 4.31
N TYR A 120 0.82 -20.61 4.31
CA TYR A 120 1.83 -21.24 3.46
C TYR A 120 1.52 -21.07 1.98
N ALA A 121 0.28 -21.32 1.55
CA ALA A 121 -0.15 -21.10 0.17
C ALA A 121 -0.02 -19.63 -0.24
N ALA A 122 -0.36 -18.69 0.64
CA ALA A 122 -0.18 -17.25 0.41
C ALA A 122 1.28 -16.89 0.13
N ARG A 123 2.22 -17.46 0.91
CA ARG A 123 3.66 -17.24 0.74
C ARG A 123 4.21 -17.95 -0.50
N LEU A 124 3.79 -19.19 -0.74
CA LEU A 124 4.24 -19.99 -1.87
C LEU A 124 3.79 -19.36 -3.20
N GLY A 125 2.56 -18.85 -3.24
CA GLY A 125 2.06 -18.09 -4.38
C GLY A 125 2.90 -16.84 -4.68
N GLY A 126 3.40 -16.15 -3.66
CA GLY A 126 4.28 -14.99 -3.83
C GLY A 126 5.63 -15.32 -4.50
N LEU A 127 6.04 -16.58 -4.50
CA LEU A 127 7.27 -17.07 -5.11
C LEU A 127 7.05 -17.57 -6.55
N LEU A 128 5.81 -17.90 -6.89
CA LEU A 128 5.40 -18.29 -8.23
C LEU A 128 5.18 -17.04 -9.09
N LYS A 129 5.60 -17.08 -10.36
CA LYS A 129 5.43 -15.96 -11.29
C LYS A 129 4.07 -16.00 -11.99
N GLY A 130 3.59 -14.82 -12.40
CA GLY A 130 2.40 -14.68 -13.24
C GLY A 130 1.08 -14.97 -12.52
N PHE A 131 0.06 -15.33 -13.30
CA PHE A 131 -1.30 -15.55 -12.81
C PHE A 131 -1.41 -16.70 -11.81
N VAL A 132 -0.63 -17.78 -12.00
CA VAL A 132 -0.67 -18.95 -11.11
C VAL A 132 -0.23 -18.58 -9.69
N GLY A 133 0.87 -17.82 -9.55
CA GLY A 133 1.32 -17.36 -8.23
C GLY A 133 0.34 -16.40 -7.56
N PHE A 134 -0.30 -15.56 -8.36
CA PHE A 134 -1.39 -14.72 -7.88
C PHE A 134 -2.60 -15.54 -7.41
N ALA A 135 -3.10 -16.48 -8.19
CA ALA A 135 -4.23 -17.31 -7.78
C ALA A 135 -3.95 -18.09 -6.49
N VAL A 136 -2.77 -18.74 -6.40
CA VAL A 136 -2.34 -19.49 -5.21
C VAL A 136 -2.21 -18.57 -3.99
N SER A 137 -1.65 -17.37 -4.18
CA SER A 137 -1.54 -16.36 -3.12
C SER A 137 -2.91 -15.95 -2.58
N GLY A 138 -3.85 -15.69 -3.49
CA GLY A 138 -5.21 -15.26 -3.16
C GLY A 138 -5.98 -16.31 -2.39
N VAL A 139 -5.99 -17.55 -2.89
CA VAL A 139 -6.64 -18.68 -2.21
C VAL A 139 -6.05 -18.87 -0.81
N GLY A 140 -4.73 -18.81 -0.68
CA GLY A 140 -4.06 -18.89 0.62
C GLY A 140 -4.49 -17.78 1.59
N LEU A 141 -4.52 -16.53 1.13
CA LEU A 141 -4.98 -15.38 1.92
C LEU A 141 -6.43 -15.56 2.39
N VAL A 142 -7.33 -15.96 1.50
CA VAL A 142 -8.75 -16.16 1.84
C VAL A 142 -8.92 -17.28 2.87
N ILE A 143 -8.25 -18.42 2.68
CA ILE A 143 -8.28 -19.52 3.65
C ILE A 143 -7.75 -19.05 5.01
N SER A 144 -6.67 -18.26 5.03
CA SER A 144 -6.09 -17.75 6.27
C SER A 144 -7.03 -16.80 7.01
N LEU A 145 -7.65 -15.85 6.31
CA LEU A 145 -8.58 -14.88 6.90
C LEU A 145 -9.89 -15.54 7.35
N LEU A 146 -10.40 -16.50 6.59
CA LEU A 146 -11.58 -17.27 6.96
C LEU A 146 -11.32 -18.12 8.22
N SER A 147 -10.17 -18.78 8.28
CA SER A 147 -9.76 -19.57 9.46
C SER A 147 -9.59 -18.67 10.68
N LEU A 148 -9.01 -17.48 10.51
CA LEU A 148 -8.91 -16.47 11.57
C LEU A 148 -10.29 -15.99 12.03
N SER A 149 -11.22 -15.80 11.09
CA SER A 149 -12.60 -15.43 11.40
C SER A 149 -13.30 -16.48 12.26
N PHE A 150 -13.11 -17.78 11.97
CA PHE A 150 -13.67 -18.86 12.79
C PHE A 150 -13.03 -18.94 14.20
N LEU A 151 -11.73 -18.73 14.30
CA LEU A 151 -11.04 -18.66 15.61
C LEU A 151 -11.58 -17.48 16.43
N ILE A 152 -11.73 -16.30 15.82
CA ILE A 152 -12.26 -15.11 16.49
C ILE A 152 -13.73 -15.30 16.85
N ALA A 153 -14.54 -15.90 15.98
CA ALA A 153 -15.95 -16.21 16.25
C ALA A 153 -16.11 -17.09 17.49
N SER A 154 -15.14 -17.95 17.75
CA SER A 154 -15.12 -18.83 18.92
C SER A 154 -14.74 -18.11 20.22
N VAL A 155 -14.12 -16.93 20.16
CA VAL A 155 -13.75 -16.09 21.32
C VAL A 155 -14.81 -15.01 21.57
N LEU A 156 -15.18 -14.34 20.47
CA LEU A 156 -15.95 -13.12 20.43
C LEU A 156 -16.93 -13.25 19.26
N PRO A 157 -18.05 -13.97 19.46
CA PRO A 157 -19.03 -14.23 18.40
C PRO A 157 -19.52 -12.94 17.74
N ILE A 158 -19.63 -11.86 18.53
CA ILE A 158 -20.04 -10.53 18.09
C ILE A 158 -19.08 -9.96 17.02
N PHE A 159 -17.78 -10.29 17.07
CA PHE A 159 -16.78 -9.81 16.11
C PHE A 159 -16.59 -10.73 14.90
N SER A 160 -17.29 -11.87 14.84
CA SER A 160 -17.20 -12.81 13.71
C SER A 160 -17.63 -12.17 12.40
N THR A 161 -18.74 -11.44 12.41
CA THR A 161 -19.27 -10.70 11.25
C THR A 161 -18.28 -9.65 10.76
N THR A 162 -17.55 -9.02 11.67
CA THR A 162 -16.49 -8.07 11.32
C THR A 162 -15.34 -8.73 10.58
N MET A 163 -14.86 -9.88 11.05
CA MET A 163 -13.77 -10.60 10.40
C MET A 163 -14.18 -11.21 9.06
N LEU A 164 -15.44 -11.66 8.93
CA LEU A 164 -16.01 -12.05 7.64
C LEU A 164 -16.07 -10.87 6.67
N SER A 165 -16.42 -9.68 7.15
CA SER A 165 -16.49 -8.46 6.33
C SER A 165 -15.09 -8.00 5.88
N VAL A 166 -14.07 -8.13 6.75
CA VAL A 166 -12.65 -7.95 6.39
C VAL A 166 -12.26 -8.94 5.29
N THR A 167 -12.60 -10.22 5.47
CA THR A 167 -12.31 -11.28 4.49
C THR A 167 -12.94 -10.98 3.14
N ALA A 168 -14.21 -10.56 3.13
CA ALA A 168 -14.94 -10.18 1.92
C ALA A 168 -14.31 -8.96 1.23
N GLY A 169 -13.93 -7.93 2.00
CA GLY A 169 -13.26 -6.74 1.48
C GLY A 169 -11.90 -7.06 0.84
N VAL A 170 -11.08 -7.88 1.51
CA VAL A 170 -9.79 -8.34 0.97
C VAL A 170 -10.01 -9.20 -0.28
N LEU A 171 -10.99 -10.12 -0.26
CA LEU A 171 -11.32 -10.96 -1.41
C LEU A 171 -11.73 -10.11 -2.61
N LEU A 172 -12.59 -9.12 -2.42
CA LEU A 172 -13.00 -8.18 -3.49
C LEU A 172 -11.83 -7.40 -4.06
N ALA A 173 -10.97 -6.85 -3.21
CA ALA A 173 -9.77 -6.15 -3.68
C ALA A 173 -8.83 -7.10 -4.43
N TYR A 174 -8.71 -8.34 -3.96
CA TYR A 174 -7.88 -9.35 -4.59
C TYR A 174 -8.42 -9.76 -5.95
N THR A 175 -9.72 -10.00 -6.09
CA THR A 175 -10.33 -10.33 -7.39
C THR A 175 -10.18 -9.18 -8.37
N LEU A 176 -10.37 -7.93 -7.93
CA LEU A 176 -10.12 -6.74 -8.75
C LEU A 176 -8.64 -6.57 -9.10
N SER A 177 -7.73 -6.99 -8.22
CA SER A 177 -6.28 -6.99 -8.50
C SER A 177 -5.89 -7.95 -9.63
N ALA A 178 -6.75 -8.93 -9.97
CA ALA A 178 -6.52 -9.82 -11.11
C ALA A 178 -6.50 -9.06 -12.45
N LEU A 179 -7.10 -7.88 -12.49
CA LEU A 179 -7.11 -7.00 -13.67
C LEU A 179 -5.71 -6.54 -14.10
N LYS A 180 -4.69 -6.67 -13.25
CA LYS A 180 -3.29 -6.40 -13.60
C LYS A 180 -2.74 -7.33 -14.70
N PHE A 181 -3.42 -8.46 -14.94
CA PHE A 181 -3.09 -9.40 -16.02
C PHE A 181 -3.87 -9.13 -17.31
N ALA A 182 -4.70 -8.09 -17.35
CA ALA A 182 -5.39 -7.68 -18.56
C ALA A 182 -4.40 -7.11 -19.60
N GLY A 183 -4.69 -7.31 -20.89
CA GLY A 183 -3.87 -6.78 -21.97
C GLY A 183 -3.99 -5.26 -22.20
N ASN A 184 -5.01 -4.61 -21.64
CA ASN A 184 -5.21 -3.17 -21.75
C ASN A 184 -4.51 -2.44 -20.59
N GLU A 185 -3.67 -1.46 -20.92
CA GLU A 185 -2.85 -0.68 -19.97
C GLU A 185 -3.69 0.05 -18.91
N SER A 186 -4.85 0.60 -19.27
CA SER A 186 -5.76 1.26 -18.32
C SER A 186 -6.41 0.28 -17.33
N ILE A 187 -6.71 -0.94 -17.78
CA ILE A 187 -7.27 -1.99 -16.92
C ILE A 187 -6.18 -2.55 -16.00
N LYS A 188 -4.95 -2.62 -16.51
CA LYS A 188 -3.78 -3.05 -15.75
C LYS A 188 -3.46 -2.11 -14.60
N GLU A 189 -3.44 -0.79 -14.87
CA GLU A 189 -3.23 0.25 -13.85
C GLU A 189 -4.29 0.15 -12.73
N LEU A 190 -5.54 -0.12 -13.09
CA LEU A 190 -6.61 -0.33 -12.12
C LEU A 190 -6.34 -1.57 -11.25
N GLY A 191 -5.94 -2.69 -11.85
CA GLY A 191 -5.55 -3.89 -11.10
C GLY A 191 -4.35 -3.67 -10.16
N GLU A 192 -3.34 -2.90 -10.59
CA GLU A 192 -2.19 -2.54 -9.76
C GLU A 192 -2.60 -1.65 -8.58
N TYR A 193 -3.53 -0.71 -8.79
CA TYR A 193 -4.09 0.12 -7.73
C TYR A 193 -4.75 -0.71 -6.62
N PHE A 194 -5.64 -1.64 -6.98
CA PHE A 194 -6.29 -2.53 -6.00
C PHE A 194 -5.27 -3.40 -5.27
N SER A 195 -4.22 -3.85 -5.97
CA SER A 195 -3.16 -4.66 -5.37
C SER A 195 -2.37 -3.90 -4.30
N GLN A 196 -2.11 -2.61 -4.52
CA GLN A 196 -1.40 -1.75 -3.55
C GLN A 196 -2.29 -1.35 -2.37
N LYS A 197 -3.61 -1.28 -2.58
CA LYS A 197 -4.58 -0.84 -1.57
C LYS A 197 -5.30 -1.99 -0.87
N LEU A 198 -4.83 -3.22 -0.98
CA LEU A 198 -5.42 -4.39 -0.30
C LEU A 198 -5.71 -4.16 1.21
N PRO A 199 -4.80 -3.56 2.02
CA PRO A 199 -5.06 -3.29 3.43
C PRO A 199 -6.21 -2.29 3.65
N LEU A 200 -6.37 -1.31 2.75
CA LEU A 200 -7.45 -0.34 2.82
C LEU A 200 -8.81 -1.03 2.65
N PHE A 201 -8.93 -1.96 1.71
CA PHE A 201 -10.18 -2.71 1.51
C PHE A 201 -10.48 -3.66 2.68
N GLY A 202 -9.44 -4.24 3.31
CA GLY A 202 -9.60 -4.94 4.59
C GLY A 202 -10.13 -4.02 5.68
N PHE A 203 -9.60 -2.79 5.79
CA PHE A 203 -10.06 -1.78 6.75
C PHE A 203 -11.50 -1.29 6.47
N ILE A 204 -11.87 -1.10 5.21
CA ILE A 204 -13.26 -0.81 4.81
C ILE A 204 -14.18 -1.97 5.23
N GLY A 205 -13.76 -3.21 4.98
CA GLY A 205 -14.47 -4.40 5.44
C GLY A 205 -14.62 -4.44 6.97
N PHE A 206 -13.58 -4.04 7.71
CA PHE A 206 -13.63 -3.90 9.16
C PHE A 206 -14.67 -2.85 9.62
N ILE A 207 -14.70 -1.68 8.99
CA ILE A 207 -15.69 -0.62 9.29
C ILE A 207 -17.11 -1.12 9.01
N ILE A 208 -17.35 -1.75 7.85
CA ILE A 208 -18.65 -2.32 7.50
C ILE A 208 -19.06 -3.38 8.53
N GLY A 209 -18.11 -4.23 8.93
CA GLY A 209 -18.26 -5.20 9.99
C GLY A 209 -18.73 -4.61 11.30
N LEU A 210 -17.99 -3.63 11.83
CA LEU A 210 -18.37 -2.89 13.05
C LEU A 210 -19.74 -2.22 12.90
N TYR A 211 -20.02 -1.66 11.73
CA TYR A 211 -21.31 -1.06 11.44
C TYR A 211 -22.44 -2.09 11.59
N THR A 212 -22.28 -3.33 11.11
CA THR A 212 -23.32 -4.36 11.29
C THR A 212 -23.63 -4.66 12.76
N ILE A 213 -22.61 -4.62 13.63
CA ILE A 213 -22.78 -4.80 15.08
C ILE A 213 -23.56 -3.62 15.66
N ILE A 214 -23.13 -2.38 15.34
CA ILE A 214 -23.79 -1.14 15.80
C ILE A 214 -25.23 -1.08 15.29
N ARG A 215 -25.48 -1.48 14.04
CA ARG A 215 -26.80 -1.56 13.42
C ARG A 215 -27.72 -2.51 14.18
N GLY A 216 -27.23 -3.69 14.56
CA GLY A 216 -27.98 -4.63 15.39
C GLY A 216 -28.38 -4.01 16.73
N PHE A 217 -27.47 -3.25 17.35
CA PHE A 217 -27.76 -2.50 18.58
C PHE A 217 -28.79 -1.39 18.36
N LEU A 218 -28.66 -0.59 17.29
CA LEU A 218 -29.60 0.51 16.96
C LEU A 218 -31.02 0.03 16.67
N LEU A 219 -31.16 -1.10 15.96
CA LEU A 219 -32.44 -1.76 15.71
C LEU A 219 -33.08 -2.29 17.00
N SER A 220 -32.27 -2.63 18.01
CA SER A 220 -32.75 -3.11 19.30
C SER A 220 -33.25 -1.98 20.21
N PHE A 221 -32.82 -0.74 20.00
CA PHE A 221 -33.03 0.36 20.94
C PHE A 221 -33.99 1.47 20.44
N ILE A 222 -33.79 2.03 19.24
CA ILE A 222 -34.29 3.41 18.95
C ILE A 222 -34.94 3.60 17.58
N LEU A 223 -34.53 2.89 16.51
CA LEU A 223 -34.99 3.23 15.15
C LEU A 223 -35.98 2.22 14.56
N GLN A 224 -37.04 2.73 13.92
CA GLN A 224 -37.85 1.93 13.00
C GLN A 224 -36.96 1.33 11.90
N PRO A 225 -37.05 0.01 11.63
CA PRO A 225 -36.20 -0.68 10.64
C PRO A 225 -36.20 -0.03 9.25
N LEU A 226 -37.32 0.57 8.87
CA LEU A 226 -37.50 1.25 7.59
C LEU A 226 -36.60 2.50 7.45
N ILE A 227 -36.54 3.34 8.49
CA ILE A 227 -35.78 4.61 8.47
C ILE A 227 -34.28 4.31 8.39
N LEU A 228 -33.82 3.32 9.16
CA LEU A 228 -32.41 2.91 9.14
C LEU A 228 -32.00 2.36 7.76
N SER A 229 -32.84 1.51 7.17
CA SER A 229 -32.59 0.92 5.85
C SER A 229 -32.59 1.97 4.73
N LEU A 230 -33.48 2.97 4.79
CA LEU A 230 -33.49 4.09 3.84
C LEU A 230 -32.22 4.95 3.97
N THR A 231 -31.78 5.19 5.20
CA THR A 231 -30.55 5.96 5.47
C THR A 231 -29.33 5.21 4.93
N GLU A 232 -29.24 3.91 5.16
CA GLU A 232 -28.19 3.03 4.60
C GLU A 232 -28.15 3.08 3.08
N LEU A 233 -29.30 3.03 2.42
CA LEU A 233 -29.42 3.10 0.97
C LEU A 233 -28.92 4.45 0.42
N VAL A 234 -29.25 5.55 1.10
CA VAL A 234 -28.75 6.89 0.73
C VAL A 234 -27.23 6.95 0.89
N PHE A 235 -26.66 6.46 1.99
CA PHE A 235 -25.21 6.43 2.14
C PHE A 235 -24.53 5.55 1.09
N LEU A 236 -25.08 4.37 0.79
CA LEU A 236 -24.54 3.46 -0.20
C LEU A 236 -24.58 4.06 -1.62
N SER A 237 -25.69 4.69 -1.98
CA SER A 237 -25.84 5.35 -3.29
C SER A 237 -24.88 6.52 -3.45
N VAL A 238 -24.72 7.35 -2.42
CA VAL A 238 -23.71 8.43 -2.40
C VAL A 238 -22.31 7.85 -2.54
N ALA A 239 -21.93 6.87 -1.70
CA ALA A 239 -20.61 6.23 -1.77
C ALA A 239 -20.31 5.62 -3.15
N THR A 240 -21.30 4.96 -3.75
CA THR A 240 -21.20 4.37 -5.10
C THR A 240 -21.01 5.46 -6.15
N ALA A 241 -21.77 6.54 -6.08
CA ALA A 241 -21.62 7.70 -6.97
C ALA A 241 -20.23 8.34 -6.84
N LEU A 242 -19.65 8.38 -5.63
CA LEU A 242 -18.29 8.87 -5.39
C LEU A 242 -17.22 8.00 -6.05
N ILE A 243 -17.33 6.69 -5.92
CA ILE A 243 -16.39 5.73 -6.51
C ILE A 243 -16.45 5.83 -8.04
N ILE A 244 -17.67 5.79 -8.60
CA ILE A 244 -17.90 5.89 -10.04
C ILE A 244 -17.41 7.23 -10.58
N GLY A 245 -17.79 8.35 -9.95
CA GLY A 245 -17.34 9.68 -10.35
C GLY A 245 -15.81 9.86 -10.28
N GLY A 246 -15.18 9.29 -9.25
CA GLY A 246 -13.72 9.27 -9.10
C GLY A 246 -13.03 8.50 -10.23
N LEU A 247 -13.54 7.32 -10.58
CA LEU A 247 -13.05 6.50 -11.68
C LEU A 247 -13.21 7.21 -13.03
N PHE A 248 -14.41 7.70 -13.34
CA PHE A 248 -14.67 8.43 -14.58
C PHE A 248 -13.75 9.65 -14.74
N SER A 249 -13.56 10.42 -13.67
CA SER A 249 -12.66 11.59 -13.68
C SER A 249 -11.18 11.22 -13.85
N HIS A 250 -10.77 10.01 -13.45
CA HIS A 250 -9.38 9.57 -13.62
C HIS A 250 -9.09 9.16 -15.07
N PHE A 251 -10.02 8.43 -15.68
CA PHE A 251 -9.83 7.90 -17.03
C PHE A 251 -10.21 8.90 -18.14
N ASN A 252 -11.00 9.93 -17.84
CA ASN A 252 -11.37 10.95 -18.82
C ASN A 252 -10.30 12.05 -18.95
N LYS A 253 -9.12 11.67 -19.48
CA LYS A 253 -7.95 12.56 -19.67
C LYS A 253 -8.30 13.84 -20.44
N LYS A 254 -9.22 13.77 -21.41
CA LYS A 254 -9.65 14.92 -22.23
C LYS A 254 -10.26 16.07 -21.43
N GLN A 255 -11.08 15.76 -20.41
CA GLN A 255 -11.66 16.80 -19.55
C GLN A 255 -10.61 17.42 -18.61
N LEU A 256 -9.64 16.62 -18.16
CA LEU A 256 -8.56 17.10 -17.30
C LEU A 256 -7.61 18.01 -18.09
N GLU A 257 -7.23 17.63 -19.31
CA GLU A 257 -6.40 18.44 -20.22
C GLU A 257 -7.06 19.78 -20.53
N ALA A 258 -8.37 19.80 -20.79
CA ALA A 258 -9.11 21.04 -21.02
C ALA A 258 -9.05 21.98 -19.81
N PHE A 259 -9.24 21.44 -18.60
CA PHE A 259 -9.12 22.20 -17.35
C PHE A 259 -7.71 22.74 -17.13
N ILE A 260 -6.68 21.92 -17.38
CA ILE A 260 -5.27 22.32 -17.24
C ILE A 260 -4.93 23.46 -18.22
N ARG A 261 -5.36 23.37 -19.49
CA ARG A 261 -5.16 24.44 -20.48
C ARG A 261 -5.85 25.74 -20.07
N GLU A 262 -7.08 25.67 -19.58
CA GLU A 262 -7.79 26.87 -19.10
C GLU A 262 -7.09 27.54 -17.93
N GLU A 263 -6.54 26.77 -16.99
CA GLU A 263 -5.83 27.32 -15.84
C GLU A 263 -4.45 27.89 -16.23
N TRP A 264 -3.73 27.24 -17.16
CA TRP A 264 -2.48 27.76 -17.73
C TRP A 264 -2.68 29.10 -18.46
N LYS A 265 -3.73 29.23 -19.28
CA LYS A 265 -4.05 30.48 -19.99
C LYS A 265 -4.20 31.69 -19.06
N LYS A 266 -4.63 31.49 -17.81
CA LYS A 266 -4.73 32.57 -16.81
C LYS A 266 -3.36 33.07 -16.32
N HIS A 267 -2.33 32.23 -16.40
CA HIS A 267 -0.97 32.54 -15.99
C HIS A 267 -0.10 33.04 -17.15
N GLU A 268 -0.28 32.49 -18.35
CA GLU A 268 0.39 32.94 -19.58
C GLU A 268 0.18 34.45 -19.84
N LEU A 269 -1.02 34.96 -19.53
CA LEU A 269 -1.35 36.39 -19.60
C LEU A 269 -0.56 37.29 -18.62
N LYS A 270 0.11 36.72 -17.62
CA LYS A 270 0.87 37.45 -16.60
C LYS A 270 2.38 37.33 -16.75
N GLU A 271 2.86 36.26 -17.35
CA GLU A 271 4.29 35.97 -17.50
C GLU A 271 4.63 35.94 -18.99
N THR A 272 4.75 37.12 -19.61
CA THR A 272 5.47 37.24 -20.88
C THR A 272 6.93 36.91 -20.61
N ILE A 273 7.30 35.66 -20.83
CA ILE A 273 8.69 35.19 -20.81
C ILE A 273 9.40 35.88 -21.98
N VAL A 274 10.02 37.03 -21.71
CA VAL A 274 10.85 37.74 -22.67
C VAL A 274 12.17 36.99 -22.79
N LEU A 275 12.21 36.01 -23.68
CA LEU A 275 13.42 35.48 -24.28
C LEU A 275 13.43 36.03 -25.71
N SER A 276 14.37 36.91 -26.00
CA SER A 276 14.49 37.62 -27.27
C SER A 276 15.05 36.71 -28.36
N GLY A 277 14.34 36.62 -29.50
CA GLY A 277 14.76 35.99 -30.76
C GLY A 277 14.81 34.45 -30.71
N ASP A 278 13.96 33.76 -31.45
CA ASP A 278 13.81 32.28 -31.49
C ASP A 278 13.19 31.58 -30.26
N ALA A 279 12.52 32.34 -29.38
CA ALA A 279 11.90 31.81 -28.15
C ALA A 279 10.55 31.08 -28.33
N SER A 280 9.97 31.02 -29.53
CA SER A 280 8.67 30.36 -29.75
C SER A 280 8.74 28.85 -29.47
N PHE A 281 9.87 28.22 -29.80
CA PHE A 281 10.07 26.78 -29.62
C PHE A 281 10.23 26.40 -28.13
N LEU A 282 10.86 27.27 -27.33
CA LEU A 282 10.99 27.08 -25.88
C LEU A 282 9.66 27.37 -25.16
N ALA A 283 8.90 28.37 -25.63
CA ALA A 283 7.57 28.67 -25.10
C ALA A 283 6.59 27.51 -25.31
N GLU A 284 6.62 26.87 -26.48
CA GLU A 284 5.81 25.67 -26.76
C GLU A 284 6.23 24.49 -25.87
N ALA A 285 7.53 24.28 -25.66
CA ALA A 285 8.03 23.23 -24.77
C ALA A 285 7.65 23.49 -23.30
N VAL A 286 7.61 24.75 -22.87
CA VAL A 286 7.12 25.18 -21.55
C VAL A 286 5.61 24.91 -21.44
N GLU A 287 4.81 25.27 -22.43
CA GLU A 287 3.37 24.99 -22.46
C GLU A 287 3.12 23.48 -22.39
N ASP A 288 3.83 22.67 -23.18
CA ASP A 288 3.67 21.22 -23.19
C ASP A 288 4.12 20.58 -21.86
N PHE A 289 5.15 21.12 -21.19
CA PHE A 289 5.53 20.68 -19.85
C PHE A 289 4.44 21.00 -18.82
N VAL A 290 3.95 22.24 -18.80
CA VAL A 290 2.92 22.67 -17.84
C VAL A 290 1.60 21.96 -18.09
N THR A 291 1.21 21.79 -19.35
CA THR A 291 -0.14 21.30 -19.69
C THR A 291 -0.21 19.79 -19.89
N ARG A 292 0.80 19.19 -20.53
CA ARG A 292 0.81 17.77 -20.91
C ARG A 292 1.77 16.91 -20.09
N LYS A 293 2.52 17.52 -19.17
CA LYS A 293 3.54 16.84 -18.35
C LYS A 293 4.68 16.24 -19.19
N GLU A 294 4.94 16.79 -20.37
CA GLU A 294 5.92 16.27 -21.32
C GLU A 294 7.36 16.73 -20.97
N LYS A 295 7.88 16.14 -19.90
CA LYS A 295 9.22 16.44 -19.35
C LYS A 295 10.36 16.20 -20.35
N SER A 296 10.30 15.11 -21.12
CA SER A 296 11.34 14.75 -22.07
C SER A 296 11.51 15.79 -23.18
N LYS A 297 10.40 16.34 -23.69
CA LYS A 297 10.45 17.41 -24.69
C LYS A 297 11.06 18.67 -24.11
N PHE A 298 10.64 19.06 -22.91
CA PHE A 298 11.18 20.24 -22.23
C PHE A 298 12.69 20.14 -22.00
N ILE A 299 13.19 19.02 -21.48
CA ILE A 299 14.64 18.77 -21.32
C ILE A 299 15.37 18.93 -22.64
N THR A 300 14.87 18.30 -23.71
CA THR A 300 15.51 18.33 -25.03
C THR A 300 15.66 19.76 -25.56
N HIS A 301 14.63 20.60 -25.38
CA HIS A 301 14.64 21.98 -25.85
C HIS A 301 15.55 22.87 -25.01
N VAL A 302 15.53 22.71 -23.69
CA VAL A 302 16.43 23.43 -22.78
C VAL A 302 17.90 23.10 -23.09
N VAL A 303 18.22 21.83 -23.32
CA VAL A 303 19.56 21.39 -23.71
C VAL A 303 19.96 22.00 -25.05
N SER A 304 19.07 21.97 -26.05
CA SER A 304 19.35 22.55 -27.38
C SER A 304 19.73 24.03 -27.28
N VAL A 305 18.96 24.81 -26.53
CA VAL A 305 19.21 26.26 -26.36
C VAL A 305 20.52 26.51 -25.61
N LEU A 306 20.77 25.80 -24.52
CA LEU A 306 21.99 25.98 -23.73
C LEU A 306 23.26 25.64 -24.51
N VAL A 307 23.22 24.56 -25.31
CA VAL A 307 24.34 24.16 -26.16
C VAL A 307 24.58 25.18 -27.28
N GLN A 308 23.53 25.69 -27.92
CA GLN A 308 23.64 26.74 -28.94
C GLN A 308 24.24 28.04 -28.38
N LEU A 309 23.95 28.35 -27.11
CA LEU A 309 24.48 29.52 -26.41
C LEU A 309 25.89 29.30 -25.83
N GLY A 310 26.53 28.14 -26.09
CA GLY A 310 27.89 27.86 -25.67
C GLY A 310 28.05 27.63 -24.17
N VAL A 311 26.97 27.28 -23.45
CA VAL A 311 27.03 27.02 -22.01
C VAL A 311 27.84 25.74 -21.74
N PRO A 312 28.77 25.73 -20.76
CA PRO A 312 29.58 24.55 -20.45
C PRO A 312 28.72 23.33 -20.13
N LEU A 313 29.11 22.16 -20.65
CA LEU A 313 28.36 20.90 -20.53
C LEU A 313 28.02 20.54 -19.06
N ARG A 314 28.89 20.91 -18.12
CA ARG A 314 28.68 20.73 -16.68
C ARG A 314 27.45 21.47 -16.17
N ASN A 315 27.26 22.72 -16.60
CA ASN A 315 26.13 23.55 -16.19
C ASN A 315 24.85 23.08 -16.89
N VAL A 316 24.96 22.58 -18.14
CA VAL A 316 23.84 21.93 -18.83
C VAL A 316 23.37 20.69 -18.06
N ALA A 317 24.29 19.83 -17.64
CA ALA A 317 23.97 18.62 -16.88
C ALA A 317 23.29 18.93 -15.53
N GLU A 318 23.70 20.00 -14.86
CA GLU A 318 23.09 20.45 -13.60
C GLU A 318 21.62 20.87 -13.78
N VAL A 319 21.34 21.66 -14.82
CA VAL A 319 19.96 22.07 -15.17
C VAL A 319 19.12 20.84 -15.55
N VAL A 320 19.67 19.93 -16.35
CA VAL A 320 18.96 18.70 -16.76
C VAL A 320 18.64 17.83 -15.55
N HIS A 321 19.57 17.64 -14.63
CA HIS A 321 19.33 16.85 -13.43
C HIS A 321 18.23 17.47 -12.56
N GLU A 322 18.20 18.80 -12.42
CA GLU A 322 17.16 19.48 -11.65
C GLU A 322 15.78 19.32 -12.29
N ILE A 323 15.70 19.40 -13.62
CA ILE A 323 14.47 19.07 -14.35
C ILE A 323 14.11 17.61 -14.13
N GLU A 324 15.04 16.66 -14.31
CA GLU A 324 14.82 15.22 -14.11
C GLU A 324 14.38 14.87 -12.68
N ALA A 325 14.83 15.59 -11.66
CA ALA A 325 14.43 15.36 -10.27
C ALA A 325 13.02 15.89 -9.93
N TYR A 326 12.43 16.74 -10.78
CA TYR A 326 11.11 17.30 -10.53
C TYR A 326 9.98 16.28 -10.73
N ASP A 327 9.17 16.02 -9.70
CA ASP A 327 7.96 15.20 -9.80
C ASP A 327 6.73 15.89 -9.18
N ASP A 328 5.58 15.68 -9.83
CA ASP A 328 4.28 16.16 -9.38
C ASP A 328 3.75 15.37 -8.17
N GLU A 329 2.82 15.97 -7.43
CA GLU A 329 2.01 15.22 -6.47
C GLU A 329 1.08 14.24 -7.23
N PRO A 330 1.10 12.92 -6.91
CA PRO A 330 0.29 11.94 -7.63
C PRO A 330 -1.21 12.16 -7.37
N LEU A 331 -2.01 12.14 -8.43
CA LEU A 331 -3.47 12.29 -8.30
C LEU A 331 -4.09 11.01 -7.68
N PRO A 332 -4.86 11.12 -6.60
CA PRO A 332 -5.55 9.96 -6.03
C PRO A 332 -6.58 9.42 -7.03
N MET A 333 -6.56 8.11 -7.29
CA MET A 333 -7.54 7.47 -8.18
C MET A 333 -8.97 7.60 -7.64
N PHE A 334 -9.16 7.38 -6.34
CA PHE A 334 -10.44 7.55 -5.64
C PHE A 334 -10.47 8.86 -4.85
N ALA A 335 -10.83 9.93 -5.52
CA ALA A 335 -11.14 11.21 -4.88
C ALA A 335 -12.21 11.94 -5.67
N PHE A 336 -12.87 12.90 -5.01
CA PHE A 336 -13.81 13.78 -5.67
C PHE A 336 -13.15 14.52 -6.83
N GLY A 337 -13.89 14.72 -7.93
CA GLY A 337 -13.39 15.49 -9.07
C GLY A 337 -12.94 16.91 -8.68
N TRP A 338 -13.62 17.56 -7.72
CA TRP A 338 -13.18 18.85 -7.20
C TRP A 338 -11.84 18.76 -6.44
N TYR A 339 -11.61 17.69 -5.68
CA TYR A 339 -10.36 17.49 -4.96
C TYR A 339 -9.20 17.22 -5.92
N LYS A 340 -9.44 16.43 -6.98
CA LYS A 340 -8.47 16.24 -8.07
C LYS A 340 -8.14 17.57 -8.76
N LYS A 341 -9.13 18.42 -9.02
CA LYS A 341 -8.92 19.76 -9.57
C LYS A 341 -8.07 20.64 -8.65
N ILE A 342 -8.24 20.54 -7.33
CA ILE A 342 -7.40 21.28 -6.36
C ILE A 342 -5.94 20.82 -6.43
N ILE A 343 -5.69 19.49 -6.41
CA ILE A 343 -4.33 18.95 -6.52
C ILE A 343 -3.72 19.34 -7.85
N GLU A 344 -4.47 19.22 -8.96
CA GLU A 344 -3.94 19.56 -10.28
C GLU A 344 -3.62 21.05 -10.40
N LYS A 345 -4.47 21.93 -9.84
CA LYS A 345 -4.17 23.36 -9.75
C LYS A 345 -2.89 23.63 -8.95
N ARG A 346 -2.67 22.90 -7.85
CA ARG A 346 -1.43 23.01 -7.07
C ARG A 346 -0.22 22.54 -7.87
N ASN A 347 -0.33 21.42 -8.58
CA ASN A 347 0.74 20.92 -9.45
C ASN A 347 1.06 21.90 -10.57
N ILE A 348 0.06 22.50 -11.23
CA ILE A 348 0.27 23.56 -12.23
C ILE A 348 1.07 24.70 -11.62
N ASN A 349 0.65 25.25 -10.47
CA ASN A 349 1.38 26.33 -9.82
C ASN A 349 2.83 25.94 -9.49
N ARG A 350 3.06 24.71 -9.02
CA ARG A 350 4.42 24.19 -8.77
C ARG A 350 5.24 24.09 -10.05
N ARG A 351 4.65 23.70 -11.18
CA ARG A 351 5.35 23.65 -12.49
C ARG A 351 5.73 25.04 -12.96
N ILE A 352 4.84 26.02 -12.77
CA ILE A 352 5.09 27.44 -13.10
C ILE A 352 6.24 27.99 -12.26
N GLU A 353 6.19 27.80 -10.95
CA GLU A 353 7.26 28.21 -10.04
C GLU A 353 8.59 27.53 -10.40
N PHE A 354 8.54 26.24 -10.74
CA PHE A 354 9.70 25.50 -11.20
C PHE A 354 10.30 26.10 -12.49
N ILE A 355 9.47 26.37 -13.50
CA ILE A 355 9.93 27.00 -14.76
C ILE A 355 10.52 28.38 -14.50
N LYS A 356 9.95 29.17 -13.59
CA LYS A 356 10.47 30.48 -13.22
C LYS A 356 11.87 30.37 -12.60
N ASN A 357 12.04 29.46 -11.64
CA ASN A 357 13.34 29.19 -11.01
C ASN A 357 14.38 28.72 -12.03
N ILE A 358 13.99 27.81 -12.93
CA ILE A 358 14.86 27.35 -14.03
C ILE A 358 15.19 28.51 -14.97
N SER A 359 14.23 29.35 -15.33
CA SER A 359 14.44 30.50 -16.22
C SER A 359 15.41 31.52 -15.64
N GLU A 360 15.34 31.79 -14.33
CA GLU A 360 16.29 32.65 -13.63
C GLU A 360 17.71 32.04 -13.62
N LYS A 361 17.83 30.73 -13.35
CA LYS A 361 19.11 30.01 -13.44
C LYS A 361 19.69 30.01 -14.85
N LEU A 362 18.85 29.84 -15.87
CA LEU A 362 19.26 29.90 -17.27
C LEU A 362 19.83 31.28 -17.61
N LYS A 363 19.17 32.37 -17.20
CA LYS A 363 19.70 33.74 -17.38
C LYS A 363 21.07 33.92 -16.73
N GLN A 364 21.24 33.48 -15.48
CA GLN A 364 22.52 33.56 -14.78
C GLN A 364 23.63 32.77 -15.49
N ASN A 365 23.32 31.55 -15.96
CA ASN A 365 24.27 30.70 -16.68
C ASN A 365 24.66 31.27 -18.05
N ILE A 366 23.73 31.93 -18.75
CA ILE A 366 23.98 32.58 -20.04
C ILE A 366 24.83 33.83 -19.84
N GLU A 367 24.51 34.69 -18.87
CA GLU A 367 25.31 35.90 -18.56
C GLU A 367 26.74 35.55 -18.11
N GLY A 368 26.91 34.50 -17.30
CA GLY A 368 28.23 33.99 -16.92
C GLY A 368 28.99 33.29 -18.06
N GLY A 369 28.27 32.61 -18.95
CA GLY A 369 28.83 31.93 -20.14
C GLY A 369 29.33 32.89 -21.21
N VAL A 370 28.57 33.96 -21.51
CA VAL A 370 28.96 34.99 -22.47
C VAL A 370 30.18 35.79 -21.97
N SER A 371 30.23 36.10 -20.67
CA SER A 371 31.39 36.79 -20.06
C SER A 371 32.67 35.94 -20.11
N SER A 372 32.56 34.62 -19.94
CA SER A 372 33.72 33.72 -20.03
C SER A 372 34.17 33.49 -21.48
N ALA A 373 33.25 33.35 -22.43
CA ALA A 373 33.57 33.23 -23.86
C ALA A 373 34.27 34.49 -24.42
N LEU A 374 33.83 35.69 -24.03
CA LEU A 374 34.50 36.95 -24.38
C LEU A 374 35.92 37.03 -23.78
N LYS A 375 36.09 36.59 -22.54
CA LYS A 375 37.42 36.51 -21.90
C LYS A 375 38.39 35.59 -22.64
N TYR A 376 37.91 34.47 -23.17
CA TYR A 376 38.74 33.55 -23.97
C TYR A 376 39.09 34.12 -25.35
N ALA A 377 38.20 34.92 -25.95
CA ALA A 377 38.47 35.59 -27.23
C ALA A 377 39.52 36.71 -27.08
N ASP A 378 39.46 37.51 -26.01
CA ASP A 378 40.46 38.55 -25.72
C ASP A 378 41.85 37.95 -25.44
N ILE A 379 41.92 36.85 -24.69
CA ILE A 379 43.18 36.14 -24.42
C ILE A 379 43.79 35.55 -25.72
N GLN A 380 42.97 35.12 -26.68
CA GLN A 380 43.48 34.63 -27.97
C GLN A 380 43.93 35.75 -28.92
N GLN A 381 43.40 36.97 -28.78
CA GLN A 381 43.88 38.14 -29.53
C GLN A 381 45.18 38.73 -28.96
N GLU A 382 45.41 38.64 -27.64
CA GLU A 382 46.70 39.04 -27.02
C GLU A 382 47.85 38.05 -27.29
N MET A 383 47.54 36.85 -27.79
CA MET A 383 48.53 35.82 -28.14
C MET A 383 48.90 35.80 -29.63
N GLN A 384 48.33 36.69 -30.45
CA GLN A 384 48.73 36.97 -31.84
C GLN A 384 49.51 38.28 -31.90
#